data_AF-A0A924XTF9-F1
#
_entry.id   AF-A0A924XTF9-F1
#
_cell.length_a   1.000
_cell.length_b   1.000
_cell.length_c   1.000
_cell.angle_alpha   90.00
_cell.angle_beta   90.00
_cell.angle_gamma   90.00
#
_symmetry.space_group_name_H-M   'P 1'
#
loop_
_entity.id
_entity.type
_entity.pdbx_description
1 polymer ?
#
loop_
_entity_poly.entity_id
_entity_poly.type
_entity_poly.pdbx_seq_one_letter_code
_entity_poly.pdbx_strand_id
1 'polypeptide(L)'
;MQLPAHDRYDHSAIIHRPTYAWPNGAHLALLIVNNIEHFAYRQGLGSDSTGPALVQNQRPYAWRDYGNRVGLWNLLALLDELALPAAHNCNAAVLDHCPEIAPALLARGDELIGHGRTNSERQDGMGEAEERALIEESRDTLTRHGARPRGWLGPYIAQSAATLDLLAEAGFTYCLDWPADDQP
;
A
#
# COMPACT_ATOMS: atom_id res chain seq x y z
N MET A 1 -17.86 -27.45 -18.28
CA MET A 1 -18.16 -26.16 -17.65
C MET A 1 -16.83 -25.44 -17.54
N GLN A 2 -16.71 -24.23 -18.09
CA GLN A 2 -15.46 -23.46 -18.05
C GLN A 2 -15.41 -22.66 -16.75
N LEU A 3 -14.26 -22.65 -16.08
CA LEU A 3 -14.06 -21.83 -14.88
C LEU A 3 -13.93 -20.36 -15.28
N PRO A 4 -14.39 -19.42 -14.45
CA PRO A 4 -14.08 -18.00 -14.63
C PRO A 4 -12.57 -17.76 -14.59
N ALA A 5 -12.08 -16.86 -15.44
CA ALA A 5 -10.69 -16.41 -15.48
C ALA A 5 -10.62 -14.90 -15.17
N HIS A 6 -9.43 -14.41 -14.82
CA HIS A 6 -9.21 -12.99 -14.53
C HIS A 6 -8.92 -12.15 -15.79
N ASP A 7 -8.59 -12.79 -16.92
CA ASP A 7 -8.38 -12.16 -18.23
C ASP A 7 -7.38 -10.98 -18.25
N ARG A 8 -6.42 -10.94 -17.30
CA ARG A 8 -5.39 -9.89 -17.18
C ARG A 8 -4.06 -10.27 -17.83
N TYR A 9 -3.67 -11.53 -17.76
CA TYR A 9 -2.44 -12.06 -18.35
C TYR A 9 -2.51 -13.59 -18.47
N ASP A 10 -1.65 -14.16 -19.32
CA ASP A 10 -1.50 -15.61 -19.50
C ASP A 10 -0.55 -16.24 -18.47
N HIS A 11 -0.64 -17.56 -18.29
CA HIS A 11 0.33 -18.30 -17.48
C HIS A 11 1.74 -18.17 -18.07
N SER A 12 2.70 -17.81 -17.22
CA SER A 12 4.12 -17.73 -17.56
C SER A 12 4.93 -18.41 -16.46
N ALA A 13 5.65 -19.48 -16.76
CA ALA A 13 6.46 -20.18 -15.76
C ALA A 13 7.87 -19.58 -15.68
N ILE A 14 8.34 -19.23 -14.48
CA ILE A 14 9.65 -18.57 -14.28
C ILE A 14 10.83 -19.36 -14.86
N ILE A 15 10.74 -20.70 -14.90
CA ILE A 15 11.77 -21.59 -15.47
C ILE A 15 11.95 -21.49 -16.99
N HIS A 16 11.05 -20.80 -17.69
CA HIS A 16 11.12 -20.57 -19.13
C HIS A 16 11.43 -19.11 -19.48
N ARG A 17 11.51 -18.23 -18.49
CA ARG A 17 11.74 -16.80 -18.70
C ARG A 17 13.24 -16.52 -18.87
N PRO A 18 13.61 -15.51 -19.67
CA PRO A 18 14.99 -15.06 -19.72
C PRO A 18 15.43 -14.53 -18.36
N THR A 19 16.64 -14.88 -17.94
CA THR A 19 17.29 -14.17 -16.84
C THR A 19 17.58 -12.74 -17.29
N TYR A 20 17.20 -11.74 -16.50
CA TYR A 20 17.61 -10.36 -16.72
C TYR A 20 18.45 -9.86 -15.55
N ALA A 21 19.36 -8.92 -15.86
CA ALA A 21 20.14 -8.23 -14.86
C ALA A 21 19.49 -6.88 -14.55
N TRP A 22 19.47 -6.52 -13.27
CA TRP A 22 19.09 -5.20 -12.82
C TRP A 22 20.20 -4.18 -13.17
N PRO A 23 19.92 -2.86 -13.05
CA PRO A 23 20.94 -1.84 -13.24
C PRO A 23 22.26 -2.16 -12.51
N ASN A 24 23.38 -1.79 -13.12
CA ASN A 24 24.74 -2.10 -12.64
C ASN A 24 25.10 -3.60 -12.60
N GLY A 25 24.33 -4.45 -13.28
CA GLY A 25 24.61 -5.90 -13.34
C GLY A 25 24.18 -6.65 -12.09
N ALA A 26 23.30 -6.08 -11.26
CA ALA A 26 22.80 -6.74 -10.06
C ALA A 26 21.88 -7.92 -10.40
N HIS A 27 21.94 -8.97 -9.57
CA HIS A 27 21.14 -10.19 -9.73
C HIS A 27 19.93 -10.26 -8.79
N LEU A 28 19.81 -9.29 -7.87
CA LEU A 28 18.71 -9.17 -6.91
C LEU A 28 18.35 -7.69 -6.77
N ALA A 29 17.06 -7.39 -6.83
CA ALA A 29 16.50 -6.12 -6.39
C ALA A 29 15.84 -6.34 -5.03
N LEU A 30 16.24 -5.54 -4.03
CA LEU A 30 15.58 -5.52 -2.73
C LEU A 30 14.68 -4.29 -2.65
N LEU A 31 13.40 -4.51 -2.41
CA LEU A 31 12.44 -3.44 -2.18
C LEU A 31 12.05 -3.44 -0.69
N ILE A 32 12.34 -2.35 0.01
CA ILE A 32 11.92 -2.16 1.41
C ILE A 32 10.61 -1.36 1.38
N VAL A 33 9.51 -2.00 1.75
CA VAL A 33 8.19 -1.36 1.84
C VAL A 33 7.59 -1.61 3.20
N ASN A 34 7.09 -0.55 3.85
CA ASN A 34 6.27 -0.68 5.04
C ASN A 34 4.93 0.02 4.86
N ASN A 35 3.93 -0.44 5.60
CA ASN A 35 2.63 0.20 5.63
C ASN A 35 2.61 1.30 6.69
N ILE A 36 2.02 2.44 6.34
CA ILE A 36 1.73 3.56 7.25
C ILE A 36 0.22 3.76 7.21
N GLU A 37 -0.43 3.20 8.22
CA GLU A 37 -1.87 2.98 8.19
C GLU A 37 -2.59 3.82 9.25
N HIS A 38 -3.79 4.26 8.91
CA HIS A 38 -4.73 4.84 9.84
C HIS A 38 -6.00 3.97 9.89
N PHE A 39 -6.47 3.71 11.10
CA PHE A 39 -7.70 2.96 11.36
C PHE A 39 -8.67 3.87 12.08
N ALA A 40 -9.92 3.93 11.63
CA ALA A 40 -10.96 4.62 12.34
C ALA A 40 -11.22 3.96 13.71
N TYR A 41 -11.33 4.77 14.76
CA TYR A 41 -11.46 4.28 16.13
C TYR A 41 -12.72 3.41 16.29
N ARG A 42 -12.52 2.14 16.69
CA ARG A 42 -13.57 1.12 16.88
C ARG A 42 -14.38 0.79 15.62
N GLN A 43 -13.84 1.03 14.44
CA GLN A 43 -14.49 0.78 13.15
C GLN A 43 -13.68 -0.16 12.26
N GLY A 44 -14.38 -0.89 11.40
CA GLY A 44 -13.79 -1.81 10.44
C GLY A 44 -13.32 -3.13 11.07
N LEU A 45 -12.49 -3.85 10.30
CA LEU A 45 -11.83 -5.07 10.75
C LEU A 45 -10.37 -4.77 11.08
N GLY A 46 -9.69 -5.71 11.71
CA GLY A 46 -8.26 -5.56 11.93
C GLY A 46 -7.70 -6.68 12.78
N SER A 47 -6.42 -6.93 12.60
CA SER A 47 -5.71 -7.96 13.33
C SER A 47 -5.52 -7.57 14.80
N ASP A 48 -5.69 -8.55 15.68
CA ASP A 48 -5.33 -8.48 17.08
C ASP A 48 -4.49 -9.72 17.38
N SER A 49 -3.23 -9.54 17.78
CA SER A 49 -2.29 -10.64 17.99
C SER A 49 -2.73 -11.66 19.06
N THR A 50 -3.79 -11.39 19.81
CA THR A 50 -4.31 -12.29 20.85
C THR A 50 -5.65 -12.94 20.49
N GLY A 51 -6.18 -12.76 19.29
CA GLY A 51 -7.45 -13.37 18.91
C GLY A 51 -7.88 -13.11 17.47
N PRO A 52 -8.77 -13.95 16.91
CA PRO A 52 -9.27 -13.75 15.54
C PRO A 52 -9.94 -12.38 15.41
N ALA A 53 -9.88 -11.80 14.20
CA ALA A 53 -10.30 -10.44 13.85
C ALA A 53 -11.53 -9.95 14.65
N LEU A 54 -11.26 -9.31 15.78
CA LEU A 54 -12.29 -8.78 16.66
C LEU A 54 -12.88 -7.51 16.04
N VAL A 55 -14.12 -7.21 16.41
CA VAL A 55 -14.66 -5.84 16.29
C VAL A 55 -13.64 -4.90 16.92
N GLN A 56 -13.25 -3.86 16.18
CA GLN A 56 -12.21 -2.95 16.62
C GLN A 56 -12.56 -2.33 17.99
N ASN A 57 -11.58 -2.35 18.90
CA ASN A 57 -11.67 -1.75 20.22
C ASN A 57 -10.40 -0.92 20.50
N GLN A 58 -10.26 -0.41 21.72
CA GLN A 58 -9.17 0.49 22.10
C GLN A 58 -7.77 -0.14 21.96
N ARG A 59 -7.63 -1.45 22.18
CA ARG A 59 -6.33 -2.12 22.22
C ARG A 59 -5.66 -2.28 20.84
N PRO A 60 -6.29 -2.92 19.83
CA PRO A 60 -5.68 -3.01 18.50
C PRO A 60 -5.51 -1.63 17.87
N TYR A 61 -6.39 -0.66 18.17
CA TYR A 61 -6.18 0.73 17.76
C TYR A 61 -4.89 1.31 18.36
N ALA A 62 -4.70 1.23 19.68
CA ALA A 62 -3.53 1.80 20.36
C ALA A 62 -2.21 1.17 19.89
N TRP A 63 -2.20 -0.13 19.56
CA TRP A 63 -1.02 -0.79 19.01
C TRP A 63 -0.63 -0.25 17.62
N ARG A 64 -1.60 0.07 16.77
CA ARG A 64 -1.33 0.64 15.44
C ARG A 64 -0.96 2.11 15.53
N ASP A 65 -1.60 2.83 16.45
CA ASP A 65 -1.25 4.22 16.76
C ASP A 65 0.20 4.35 17.27
N TYR A 66 0.70 3.36 18.04
CA TYR A 66 2.11 3.28 18.40
C TYR A 66 3.04 3.24 17.17
N GLY A 67 2.62 2.59 16.08
CA GLY A 67 3.34 2.59 14.81
C GLY A 67 3.57 4.00 14.28
N ASN A 68 2.51 4.81 14.19
CA ASN A 68 2.60 6.18 13.67
C ASN A 68 3.29 7.14 14.66
N ARG A 69 3.18 6.88 15.97
CA ARG A 69 3.74 7.76 17.02
C ARG A 69 5.19 7.48 17.36
N VAL A 70 5.66 6.23 17.21
CA VAL A 70 6.96 5.77 17.71
C VAL A 70 7.66 4.86 16.70
N GLY A 71 6.98 3.81 16.24
CA GLY A 71 7.59 2.76 15.41
C GLY A 71 8.17 3.28 14.10
N LEU A 72 7.43 4.15 13.40
CA LEU A 72 7.85 4.77 12.15
C LEU A 72 9.15 5.54 12.31
N TRP A 73 9.27 6.37 13.34
CA TRP A 73 10.45 7.22 13.55
C TRP A 73 11.71 6.40 13.84
N ASN A 74 11.59 5.31 14.60
CA ASN A 74 12.70 4.39 14.82
C ASN A 74 13.11 3.67 13.51
N LEU A 75 12.13 3.30 12.68
CA LEU A 75 12.40 2.69 11.38
C LEU A 75 13.12 3.67 10.44
N LEU A 76 12.65 4.92 10.34
CA LEU A 76 13.28 5.94 9.50
C LEU A 76 14.72 6.21 9.96
N ALA A 77 14.96 6.33 11.27
CA ALA A 77 16.30 6.52 11.82
C ALA A 77 17.25 5.35 11.45
N LEU A 78 16.76 4.11 11.48
CA LEU A 78 17.55 2.94 11.06
C LEU A 78 17.82 2.96 9.55
N LEU A 79 16.83 3.33 8.73
CA LEU A 79 17.01 3.45 7.28
C LEU A 79 18.02 4.56 6.93
N ASP A 80 18.01 5.68 7.65
CA ASP A 80 19.03 6.73 7.55
C ASP A 80 20.43 6.22 7.91
N GLU A 81 20.57 5.50 9.03
CA GLU A 81 21.85 4.90 9.46
C GLU A 81 22.43 3.97 8.40
N LEU A 82 21.57 3.18 7.76
CA LEU A 82 21.95 2.24 6.71
C LEU A 82 22.07 2.87 5.32
N ALA A 83 21.72 4.16 5.17
CA ALA A 83 21.61 4.87 3.90
C ALA A 83 20.76 4.10 2.86
N LEU A 84 19.67 3.49 3.31
CA LEU A 84 18.76 2.72 2.47
C LEU A 84 17.49 3.52 2.13
N PRO A 85 17.14 3.64 0.84
CA PRO A 85 15.84 4.19 0.45
C PRO A 85 14.73 3.18 0.77
N ALA A 86 13.51 3.69 0.95
CA ALA A 86 12.32 2.88 1.14
C ALA A 86 11.12 3.41 0.35
N ALA A 87 10.08 2.59 0.29
CA ALA A 87 8.76 2.99 -0.15
C ALA A 87 7.74 2.76 0.97
N HIS A 88 6.64 3.52 0.96
CA HIS A 88 5.67 3.52 2.04
C HIS A 88 4.25 3.43 1.50
N ASN A 89 3.57 2.31 1.75
CA ASN A 89 2.14 2.15 1.45
C ASN A 89 1.37 3.01 2.45
N CYS A 90 0.83 4.14 2.01
CA CYS A 90 0.34 5.18 2.89
C CYS A 90 -1.17 5.39 2.72
N ASN A 91 -1.93 5.18 3.80
CA ASN A 91 -3.34 5.57 3.83
C ASN A 91 -3.41 7.10 3.76
N ALA A 92 -4.25 7.66 2.88
CA ALA A 92 -4.36 9.10 2.74
C ALA A 92 -4.73 9.82 4.06
N ALA A 93 -5.62 9.22 4.87
CA ALA A 93 -6.04 9.82 6.13
C ALA A 93 -4.89 9.97 7.15
N VAL A 94 -3.85 9.15 7.08
CA VAL A 94 -2.73 9.25 8.04
C VAL A 94 -1.97 10.56 7.88
N LEU A 95 -1.93 11.12 6.67
CA LEU A 95 -1.20 12.35 6.38
C LEU A 95 -1.89 13.59 6.97
N ASP A 96 -3.22 13.56 7.08
CA ASP A 96 -3.98 14.61 7.74
C ASP A 96 -3.95 14.47 9.28
N HIS A 97 -3.91 13.23 9.80
CA HIS A 97 -3.89 12.95 11.24
C HIS A 97 -2.49 13.05 11.87
N CYS A 98 -1.45 12.81 11.09
CA CYS A 98 -0.05 12.80 11.52
C CYS A 98 0.77 13.66 10.54
N PRO A 99 0.64 15.00 10.62
CA PRO A 99 1.16 15.92 9.60
C PRO A 99 2.70 15.92 9.47
N GLU A 100 3.42 15.39 10.45
CA GLU A 100 4.88 15.25 10.42
C GLU A 100 5.35 14.15 9.46
N ILE A 101 4.49 13.19 9.12
CA ILE A 101 4.88 12.00 8.33
C ILE A 101 5.27 12.39 6.91
N ALA A 102 4.38 13.05 6.15
CA ALA A 102 4.66 13.38 4.75
C ALA A 102 5.96 14.20 4.56
N PRO A 103 6.20 15.28 5.32
CA PRO A 103 7.45 16.03 5.24
C PRO A 103 8.69 15.17 5.50
N ALA A 104 8.64 14.25 6.47
CA ALA A 104 9.78 13.40 6.80
C ALA A 104 10.12 12.41 5.67
N LEU A 105 9.11 11.77 5.09
CA LEU A 105 9.30 10.83 3.98
C LEU A 105 9.79 11.55 2.72
N LEU A 106 9.22 12.72 2.41
CA LEU A 106 9.63 13.54 1.26
C LEU A 106 11.06 14.08 1.40
N ALA A 107 11.47 14.46 2.61
CA ALA A 107 12.84 14.93 2.86
C ALA A 107 13.88 13.82 2.62
N ARG A 108 13.52 12.56 2.88
CA ARG A 108 14.35 11.38 2.58
C ARG A 108 14.36 11.01 1.10
N GLY A 109 13.40 11.52 0.32
CA GLY A 109 13.20 11.13 -1.07
C GLY A 109 12.57 9.74 -1.23
N ASP A 110 11.96 9.21 -0.17
CA ASP A 110 11.27 7.92 -0.19
C ASP A 110 9.98 8.01 -1.02
N GLU A 111 9.56 6.88 -1.61
CA GLU A 111 8.34 6.83 -2.41
C GLU A 111 7.11 6.66 -1.52
N LEU A 112 6.07 7.47 -1.75
CA LEU A 112 4.74 7.27 -1.16
C LEU A 112 3.85 6.53 -2.18
N ILE A 113 3.37 5.36 -1.76
CA ILE A 113 2.49 4.47 -2.52
C ILE A 113 1.06 4.65 -2.01
N GLY A 114 0.09 4.76 -2.92
CA GLY A 114 -1.32 4.88 -2.55
C GLY A 114 -1.79 3.61 -1.84
N HIS A 115 -2.44 3.78 -0.68
CA HIS A 115 -2.96 2.66 0.09
C HIS A 115 -4.41 2.90 0.54
N GLY A 116 -5.26 3.42 -0.33
CA GLY A 116 -6.64 3.79 0.02
C GLY A 116 -6.74 4.96 1.02
N ARG A 117 -7.94 5.18 1.54
CA ARG A 117 -8.22 6.27 2.49
C ARG A 117 -7.85 5.91 3.92
N THR A 118 -8.30 4.76 4.39
CA THR A 118 -7.99 4.16 5.70
C THR A 118 -7.90 2.65 5.56
N ASN A 119 -7.22 1.98 6.49
CA ASN A 119 -7.24 0.52 6.56
C ASN A 119 -8.43 -0.02 7.39
N SER A 120 -9.48 0.81 7.60
CA SER A 120 -10.79 0.41 8.15
C SER A 120 -11.82 0.15 7.05
N GLU A 121 -11.49 0.45 5.80
CA GLU A 121 -12.33 0.28 4.61
C GLU A 121 -11.76 -0.79 3.68
N ARG A 122 -12.62 -1.49 2.94
CA ARG A 122 -12.23 -2.51 1.96
C ARG A 122 -12.84 -2.18 0.60
N GLN A 123 -12.07 -2.40 -0.46
CA GLN A 123 -12.52 -2.13 -1.84
C GLN A 123 -13.34 -3.26 -2.45
N ASP A 124 -13.14 -4.51 -2.02
CA ASP A 124 -13.78 -5.69 -2.61
C ASP A 124 -15.31 -5.77 -2.43
N GLY A 125 -15.87 -4.93 -1.55
CA GLY A 125 -17.31 -4.77 -1.36
C GLY A 125 -17.92 -3.50 -1.95
N MET A 126 -17.11 -2.62 -2.56
CA MET A 126 -17.56 -1.32 -3.06
C MET A 126 -18.16 -1.42 -4.46
N GLY A 127 -19.09 -0.53 -4.78
CA GLY A 127 -19.51 -0.30 -6.16
C GLY A 127 -18.44 0.49 -6.92
N GLU A 128 -18.37 0.32 -8.25
CA GLU A 128 -17.33 0.94 -9.09
C GLU A 128 -17.20 2.47 -8.88
N ALA A 129 -18.32 3.19 -8.76
CA ALA A 129 -18.29 4.64 -8.54
C ALA A 129 -17.74 5.04 -7.16
N GLU A 130 -18.00 4.22 -6.13
CA GLU A 130 -17.49 4.44 -4.78
C GLU A 130 -15.99 4.12 -4.72
N GLU A 131 -15.57 3.01 -5.35
CA GLU A 131 -14.17 2.62 -5.44
C GLU A 131 -13.34 3.64 -6.22
N ARG A 132 -13.87 4.14 -7.35
CA ARG A 132 -13.25 5.23 -8.13
C ARG A 132 -13.02 6.47 -7.27
N ALA A 133 -14.04 6.89 -6.52
CA ALA A 133 -13.93 8.05 -5.63
C ALA A 133 -12.88 7.82 -4.54
N LEU A 134 -12.79 6.61 -3.96
CA LEU A 134 -11.78 6.26 -2.97
C LEU A 134 -10.35 6.32 -3.55
N ILE A 135 -10.15 5.79 -4.75
CA ILE A 135 -8.85 5.80 -5.44
C ILE A 135 -8.42 7.24 -5.75
N GLU A 136 -9.33 8.05 -6.31
CA GLU A 136 -9.08 9.46 -6.62
C GLU A 136 -8.81 10.29 -5.35
N GLU A 137 -9.62 10.13 -4.30
CA GLU A 137 -9.42 10.81 -3.02
C GLU A 137 -8.05 10.48 -2.40
N SER A 138 -7.65 9.21 -2.46
CA SER A 138 -6.34 8.77 -1.97
C SER A 138 -5.20 9.42 -2.76
N ARG A 139 -5.24 9.32 -4.09
CA ARG A 139 -4.25 9.94 -4.99
C ARG A 139 -4.14 11.45 -4.76
N ASP A 140 -5.27 12.14 -4.70
CA ASP A 140 -5.33 13.60 -4.63
C ASP A 140 -4.84 14.09 -3.26
N THR A 141 -5.11 13.35 -2.19
CA THR A 141 -4.62 13.68 -0.85
C THR A 141 -3.11 13.46 -0.74
N LEU A 142 -2.57 12.34 -1.22
CA LEU A 142 -1.12 12.16 -1.30
C LEU A 142 -0.46 13.27 -2.11
N THR A 143 -1.08 13.67 -3.23
CA THR A 143 -0.60 14.76 -4.09
C THR A 143 -0.61 16.12 -3.36
N ARG A 144 -1.66 16.42 -2.60
CA ARG A 144 -1.77 17.63 -1.77
C ARG A 144 -0.65 17.73 -0.74
N HIS A 145 -0.22 16.58 -0.21
CA HIS A 145 0.90 16.47 0.72
C HIS A 145 2.28 16.43 0.04
N GLY A 146 2.35 16.61 -1.29
CA GLY A 146 3.59 16.76 -2.05
C GLY A 146 4.11 15.50 -2.72
N ALA A 147 3.45 14.36 -2.53
CA ALA A 147 3.80 13.12 -3.22
C ALA A 147 3.29 13.11 -4.68
N ARG A 148 3.77 12.13 -5.46
CA ARG A 148 3.25 11.82 -6.79
C ARG A 148 3.11 10.31 -6.89
N PRO A 149 2.05 9.72 -6.29
CA PRO A 149 1.96 8.28 -6.17
C PRO A 149 1.82 7.64 -7.55
N ARG A 150 2.69 6.67 -7.84
CA ARG A 150 2.63 5.83 -9.05
C ARG A 150 2.18 4.41 -8.74
N GLY A 151 2.46 3.96 -7.51
CA GLY A 151 2.10 2.64 -7.03
C GLY A 151 0.80 2.63 -6.25
N TRP A 152 0.18 1.45 -6.22
CA TRP A 152 -0.97 1.17 -5.38
C TRP A 152 -0.81 -0.17 -4.64
N LEU A 153 -1.26 -0.20 -3.39
CA LEU A 153 -1.59 -1.42 -2.66
C LEU A 153 -2.99 -1.20 -2.07
N GLY A 154 -3.98 -2.04 -2.34
CA GLY A 154 -5.30 -1.91 -1.74
C GLY A 154 -5.27 -2.15 -0.23
N PRO A 155 -6.10 -1.44 0.57
CA PRO A 155 -6.38 -1.85 1.95
C PRO A 155 -6.75 -3.34 2.00
N TYR A 156 -6.16 -4.07 2.94
CA TYR A 156 -6.28 -5.52 3.06
C TYR A 156 -5.88 -6.35 1.83
N ILE A 157 -5.17 -5.77 0.85
CA ILE A 157 -4.85 -6.43 -0.42
C ILE A 157 -6.15 -6.87 -1.14
N ALA A 158 -7.20 -6.07 -0.96
CA ALA A 158 -8.54 -6.36 -1.46
C ALA A 158 -8.84 -5.53 -2.71
N GLN A 159 -9.44 -6.19 -3.69
CA GLN A 159 -9.79 -5.62 -5.00
C GLN A 159 -11.19 -6.06 -5.42
N SER A 160 -11.89 -5.19 -6.12
CA SER A 160 -13.04 -5.53 -6.96
C SER A 160 -12.55 -6.01 -8.35
N ALA A 161 -13.47 -6.42 -9.22
CA ALA A 161 -13.13 -6.74 -10.60
C ALA A 161 -12.65 -5.51 -11.40
N ALA A 162 -13.02 -4.30 -10.98
CA ALA A 162 -12.74 -3.04 -11.67
C ALA A 162 -11.46 -2.34 -11.17
N THR A 163 -10.92 -2.72 -10.01
CA THR A 163 -9.81 -1.99 -9.35
C THR A 163 -8.65 -1.68 -10.29
N LEU A 164 -8.16 -2.68 -11.04
CA LEU A 164 -7.00 -2.47 -11.92
C LEU A 164 -7.27 -1.46 -13.04
N ASP A 165 -8.48 -1.43 -13.58
CA ASP A 165 -8.87 -0.48 -14.63
C ASP A 165 -9.00 0.93 -14.03
N LEU A 166 -9.64 1.04 -12.86
CA LEU A 166 -9.78 2.30 -12.12
C LEU A 166 -8.43 2.90 -11.73
N LEU A 167 -7.47 2.06 -11.31
CA LEU A 167 -6.10 2.49 -10.99
C LEU A 167 -5.39 3.05 -12.23
N ALA A 168 -5.50 2.36 -13.37
CA ALA A 168 -4.91 2.82 -14.63
C ALA A 168 -5.53 4.16 -15.08
N GLU A 169 -6.87 4.30 -15.01
CA GLU A 169 -7.59 5.53 -15.31
C GLU A 169 -7.18 6.69 -14.39
N ALA A 170 -6.91 6.39 -13.11
CA ALA A 170 -6.45 7.37 -12.13
C ALA A 170 -4.95 7.74 -12.27
N GLY A 171 -4.20 7.06 -13.13
CA GLY A 171 -2.79 7.35 -13.44
C GLY A 171 -1.76 6.55 -12.62
N PHE A 172 -2.19 5.53 -11.89
CA PHE A 172 -1.25 4.58 -11.26
C PHE A 172 -0.63 3.68 -12.33
N THR A 173 0.64 3.32 -12.16
CA THR A 173 1.42 2.56 -13.15
C THR A 173 1.83 1.17 -12.67
N TYR A 174 1.70 0.89 -11.37
CA TYR A 174 1.93 -0.46 -10.83
C TYR A 174 1.04 -0.73 -9.61
N CYS A 175 0.75 -2.02 -9.37
CA CYS A 175 -0.08 -2.50 -8.28
C CYS A 175 0.64 -3.62 -7.54
N LEU A 176 0.61 -3.58 -6.21
CA LEU A 176 1.31 -4.51 -5.32
C LEU A 176 0.37 -5.57 -4.72
N ASP A 177 -0.89 -5.62 -5.14
CA ASP A 177 -1.89 -6.51 -4.54
C ASP A 177 -1.72 -8.00 -4.89
N TRP A 178 -0.95 -8.34 -5.91
CA TRP A 178 -0.89 -9.70 -6.44
C TRP A 178 0.44 -10.35 -6.05
N PRO A 179 0.46 -11.25 -5.03
CA PRO A 179 1.66 -11.98 -4.64
C PRO A 179 1.87 -13.19 -5.57
N ALA A 180 1.94 -12.94 -6.88
CA ALA A 180 1.88 -13.97 -7.90
C ALA A 180 3.24 -14.34 -8.51
N ASP A 181 4.28 -13.52 -8.27
CA ASP A 181 5.56 -13.65 -8.99
C ASP A 181 6.76 -13.08 -8.23
N ASP A 182 7.97 -13.46 -8.65
CA ASP A 182 9.26 -12.92 -8.18
C ASP A 182 9.77 -11.78 -9.09
N GLN A 183 9.07 -11.51 -10.20
CA GLN A 183 9.42 -10.52 -11.22
C GLN A 183 8.22 -9.62 -11.52
N PRO A 184 8.41 -8.30 -11.75
CA PRO A 184 7.36 -7.39 -12.20
C PRO A 184 6.78 -7.73 -13.58
#